data_AF-A0A842LL44-F1
#
_entry.id   AF-A0A842LL44-F1
#
_cell.length_a   1.000
_cell.length_b   1.000
_cell.length_c   1.000
_cell.angle_alpha   90.00
_cell.angle_beta   90.00
_cell.angle_gamma   90.00
#
_symmetry.space_group_name_H-M   'P 1'
#
loop_
_entity.id
_entity.type
_entity.pdbx_description
1 polymer ?
#
loop_
_entity_poly.entity_id
_entity_poly.type
_entity_poly.pdbx_seq_one_letter_code
_entity_poly.pdbx_strand_id
1 'polypeptide(L)' 'MKSIIEGYAKAEINAEIILKAFEIYEIGHRDFIDCILYSTALNNSMRFASLDEELRKFVKENNLEHVFFE' A
#
# COMPACT_ATOMS: atom_id res chain seq x y z
N MET A 1 -19.92 -2.98 12.55
CA MET A 1 -19.22 -1.69 12.32
C MET A 1 -18.62 -1.09 13.58
N LYS A 2 -19.32 -1.08 14.73
CA LYS A 2 -18.80 -0.50 15.99
C LYS A 2 -17.39 -0.98 16.35
N SER A 3 -17.13 -2.29 16.31
CA SER A 3 -15.80 -2.87 16.58
C SER A 3 -14.70 -2.42 15.61
N ILE A 4 -15.04 -2.08 14.37
CA ILE A 4 -14.05 -1.57 13.39
C ILE A 4 -13.69 -0.13 13.76
N ILE A 5 -14.70 0.70 14.03
CA ILE A 5 -14.51 2.11 14.37
C ILE A 5 -13.76 2.28 15.70
N GLU A 6 -14.05 1.42 16.67
CA GLU A 6 -13.40 1.47 17.99
C GLU A 6 -12.05 0.74 18.03
N GLY A 7 -11.83 -0.24 17.16
CA GLY A 7 -10.64 -1.09 17.18
C GLY A 7 -9.55 -0.68 16.19
N TYR A 8 -9.84 0.19 15.22
CA TYR A 8 -8.90 0.60 14.18
C TYR A 8 -8.79 2.11 14.09
N ALA A 9 -7.56 2.59 13.91
CA ALA A 9 -7.30 3.96 13.50
C ALA A 9 -7.23 4.04 11.97
N LYS A 10 -7.77 5.11 11.39
CA LYS A 10 -7.60 5.38 9.97
C LYS A 10 -6.13 5.72 9.70
N ALA A 11 -5.51 5.05 8.73
CA ALA A 11 -4.18 5.40 8.28
C ALA A 11 -4.16 6.81 7.66
N GLU A 12 -3.14 7.59 7.98
CA GLU A 12 -2.96 8.91 7.40
C GLU A 12 -2.56 8.79 5.94
N ILE A 13 -3.20 9.59 5.08
CA ILE A 13 -2.88 9.72 3.66
C ILE A 13 -2.61 11.20 3.41
N ASN A 14 -1.41 11.51 2.94
CA ASN A 14 -0.96 12.86 2.63
C ASN A 14 -0.52 12.96 1.14
N ALA A 15 -0.10 14.14 0.71
CA ALA A 15 0.29 14.36 -0.69
C ALA A 15 1.48 13.50 -1.14
N GLU A 16 2.45 13.23 -0.24
CA GLU A 16 3.63 12.42 -0.55
C GLU A 16 3.24 10.97 -0.85
N ILE A 17 2.31 10.41 -0.08
CA ILE A 17 1.74 9.08 -0.33
C ILE A 17 1.06 9.01 -1.70
N ILE A 18 0.31 10.05 -2.07
CA ILE A 18 -0.37 10.11 -3.37
C ILE A 18 0.63 10.22 -4.52
N LEU A 19 1.68 11.03 -4.38
CA LEU A 19 2.74 11.14 -5.38
C LEU A 19 3.47 9.80 -5.57
N LYS A 20 3.80 9.11 -4.48
CA LYS A 20 4.38 7.76 -4.54
C LYS A 20 3.43 6.76 -5.24
N ALA A 21 2.14 6.84 -4.98
CA ALA A 21 1.16 5.98 -5.63
C ALA A 21 1.11 6.23 -7.15
N PHE A 22 1.24 7.48 -7.60
CA PHE A 22 1.37 7.79 -9.03
C PHE A 22 2.65 7.23 -9.64
N GLU A 23 3.80 7.34 -8.97
CA GLU A 23 5.06 6.73 -9.45
C GLU A 23 4.89 5.21 -9.66
N ILE A 24 4.28 4.51 -8.70
CA ILE A 24 4.04 3.05 -8.80
C ILE A 24 3.07 2.72 -9.95
N TYR A 25 2.02 3.54 -10.11
CA TYR A 25 1.07 3.40 -11.20
C TYR A 25 1.71 3.60 -12.58
N GLU A 26 2.67 4.52 -12.68
CA GLU A 26 3.46 4.78 -13.89
C GLU A 26 4.47 3.66 -14.18
N ILE A 27 5.06 3.04 -13.15
CA ILE A 27 5.94 1.86 -13.31
C ILE A 27 5.16 0.67 -13.90
N GLY A 28 3.87 0.51 -13.55
CA GLY A 28 3.00 -0.41 -14.27
C GLY A 28 1.88 -1.07 -13.47
N HIS A 29 1.75 -0.88 -12.15
CA HIS A 29 0.64 -1.45 -11.38
C HIS A 29 -0.62 -0.60 -11.59
N ARG A 30 -1.54 -1.06 -12.44
CA ARG A 30 -2.67 -0.23 -12.92
C ARG A 30 -3.85 -0.17 -11.94
N ASP A 31 -3.80 -0.87 -10.80
CA ASP A 31 -4.74 -0.64 -9.71
C ASP A 31 -4.23 0.50 -8.82
N PHE A 32 -4.83 1.68 -8.98
CA PHE A 32 -4.40 2.86 -8.24
C PHE A 32 -4.74 2.79 -6.74
N ILE A 33 -5.78 2.04 -6.36
CA ILE A 33 -6.14 1.87 -4.94
C ILE A 33 -5.04 1.05 -4.26
N ASP A 34 -4.57 -0.03 -4.88
CA ASP A 34 -3.42 -0.79 -4.38
C ASP A 34 -2.16 0.07 -4.27
N CYS A 35 -1.91 0.92 -5.27
CA CYS A 35 -0.78 1.85 -5.24
C CYS A 35 -0.86 2.77 -4.02
N ILE A 36 -2.04 3.31 -3.71
CA ILE A 36 -2.27 4.15 -2.52
C ILE A 36 -2.06 3.33 -1.25
N LEU A 37 -2.64 2.13 -1.14
CA LEU A 37 -2.54 1.31 0.08
C LEU A 37 -1.11 0.86 0.36
N TYR A 38 -0.39 0.40 -0.67
CA TYR A 38 1.02 0.06 -0.55
C TYR A 38 1.86 1.29 -0.16
N SER A 39 1.67 2.42 -0.84
CA SER A 39 2.40 3.66 -0.54
C SER A 39 2.11 4.18 0.86
N THR A 40 0.87 4.03 1.33
CA THR A 40 0.46 4.38 2.70
C THR A 40 1.19 3.50 3.72
N ALA A 41 1.23 2.18 3.48
CA ALA A 41 1.91 1.25 4.38
C ALA A 41 3.42 1.53 4.43
N LEU A 42 4.03 1.74 3.26
CA LEU A 42 5.44 2.10 3.13
C LEU A 42 5.78 3.39 3.88
N ASN A 43 5.07 4.47 3.58
CA ASN A 43 5.35 5.78 4.18
C ASN A 43 5.12 5.80 5.69
N ASN A 44 4.09 5.11 6.16
CA ASN A 44 3.73 5.08 7.58
C ASN A 44 4.47 3.98 8.35
N SER A 45 5.46 3.29 7.73
CA SER A 45 6.21 2.18 8.33
C SER A 45 5.30 1.06 8.89
N MET A 46 4.20 0.79 8.20
CA MET A 46 3.22 -0.24 8.55
C MET A 46 3.50 -1.52 7.77
N ARG A 47 3.20 -2.66 8.39
CA ARG A 47 3.09 -3.92 7.66
C ARG A 47 1.75 -3.97 6.91
N PHE A 48 1.76 -4.42 5.65
CA PHE A 48 0.58 -4.48 4.81
C PHE A 48 0.05 -5.91 4.70
N ALA A 49 -1.13 -6.16 5.28
CA ALA A 49 -1.83 -7.42 5.13
C ALA A 49 -2.66 -7.42 3.84
N SER A 50 -2.16 -8.11 2.81
CA SER A 50 -2.86 -8.32 1.55
C SER A 50 -2.77 -9.77 1.10
N LEU A 51 -3.84 -10.29 0.50
CA LEU A 51 -3.86 -11.60 -0.17
C LEU A 51 -3.67 -11.45 -1.69
N ASP A 52 -3.41 -10.23 -2.17
CA ASP A 52 -3.20 -9.94 -3.57
C ASP A 52 -1.78 -10.39 -4.00
N GLU A 53 -1.72 -11.53 -4.66
CA GLU A 53 -0.47 -12.09 -5.18
C GLU A 53 0.08 -11.31 -6.40
N GLU A 54 -0.78 -10.62 -7.16
CA GLU A 54 -0.35 -9.78 -8.28
C GLU A 54 0.45 -8.58 -7.76
N LEU A 55 -0.07 -7.90 -6.74
CA LEU A 55 0.62 -6.79 -6.08
C LEU A 55 1.92 -7.25 -5.40
N ARG A 56 1.90 -8.36 -4.66
CA ARG A 56 3.10 -8.92 -4.00
C ARG A 56 4.19 -9.25 -5.01
N LYS A 57 3.82 -9.87 -6.13
CA LYS A 57 4.73 -10.18 -7.23
C LYS A 57 5.26 -8.91 -7.88
N PHE A 58 4.40 -7.94 -8.16
CA PHE A 58 4.79 -6.65 -8.75
C PHE A 58 5.85 -5.93 -7.90
N VAL A 59 5.64 -5.85 -6.58
CA VAL A 59 6.60 -5.24 -5.63
C VAL A 59 7.94 -5.94 -5.70
N LYS A 60 7.94 -7.27 -5.71
CA LYS A 60 9.17 -8.07 -5.79
C LYS A 60 9.90 -7.91 -7.12
N GLU A 61 9.18 -7.95 -8.25
CA GLU A 61 9.78 -7.87 -9.59
C GLU A 61 10.35 -6.48 -9.90
N ASN A 62 9.77 -5.42 -9.32
CA ASN A 62 10.24 -4.06 -9.48
C ASN A 62 11.24 -3.61 -8.38
N ASN A 63 11.73 -4.54 -7.54
CA ASN A 63 12.63 -4.25 -6.41
C ASN A 63 12.12 -3.14 -5.48
N LEU A 64 10.80 -3.06 -5.29
CA LEU A 64 10.20 -2.14 -4.34
C LEU A 64 10.31 -2.72 -2.92
N GLU A 65 10.16 -1.86 -1.90
CA GLU A 65 10.33 -2.27 -0.51
C GLU A 65 9.25 -3.27 -0.07
N HIS A 66 9.69 -4.37 0.55
CA HIS A 66 8.77 -5.42 0.98
C HIS A 66 8.13 -5.08 2.33
N VAL A 67 6.89 -4.56 2.27
CA VAL A 67 6.11 -4.16 3.45
C VAL A 67 5.10 -5.21 3.91
N PHE A 68 4.95 -6.34 3.21
CA PHE A 68 3.90 -7.31 3.54
C PHE A 68 4.20 -8.13 4.80
N PHE A 69 3.15 -8.68 5.41
CA PHE A 69 3.29 -9.77 6.38
C PHE A 69 3.74 -11.06 5.67
N GLU A 70 4.54 -11.86 6.40
CA GLU A 70 4.93 -13.23 6.03
C GLU A 70 3.82 -14.26 6.29
#